data_AF-A0A947BGG5-F1
#
_entry.id   AF-A0A947BGG5-F1
#
_cell.length_a   1.000
_cell.length_b   1.000
_cell.length_c   1.000
_cell.angle_alpha   90.00
_cell.angle_beta   90.00
_cell.angle_gamma   90.00
#
_symmetry.space_group_name_H-M   'P 1'
#
loop_
_entity.id
_entity.type
_entity.pdbx_description
1 polymer ?
#
loop_
_entity_poly.entity_id
_entity_poly.type
_entity_poly.pdbx_seq_one_letter_code
_entity_poly.pdbx_strand_id
1 'polypeptide(L)'
;MVKKKLNTGRNPGSKELLEAERVLNLHPQQRKTHPSAIPADVSKLNHINTYGSLPEYYVDQPFTCRQCGKHEIWKARDQKWYYEEAKGHIDAIAVECHACRKRKKEGHHLK
;
A
#
# COMPACT_ATOMS: atom_id res chain seq x y z
N MET A 1 13.84 -14.88 21.56
CA MET A 1 12.70 -14.11 21.01
C MET A 1 12.60 -14.39 19.52
N VAL A 2 11.58 -15.14 19.07
CA VAL A 2 11.37 -15.39 17.63
C VAL A 2 10.90 -14.08 17.00
N LYS A 3 11.72 -13.48 16.14
CA LYS A 3 11.30 -12.32 15.34
C LYS A 3 10.11 -12.78 14.48
N LYS A 4 8.88 -12.40 14.85
CA LYS A 4 7.69 -12.64 14.02
C LYS A 4 7.99 -12.06 12.63
N LYS A 5 7.99 -12.90 11.60
CA LYS A 5 8.16 -12.43 10.22
C LYS A 5 7.00 -11.48 9.93
N LEU A 6 7.31 -10.19 9.75
CA LEU A 6 6.32 -9.18 9.39
C LEU A 6 5.75 -9.52 8.01
N ASN A 7 4.42 -9.58 7.88
CA ASN A 7 3.77 -9.75 6.60
C ASN A 7 4.00 -8.48 5.75
N THR A 8 4.83 -8.61 4.70
CA THR A 8 5.20 -7.47 3.84
C THR A 8 4.33 -7.33 2.59
N GLY A 9 3.34 -8.20 2.37
CA GLY A 9 2.55 -8.21 1.13
C GLY A 9 3.32 -8.53 -0.15
N ARG A 10 4.61 -8.88 -0.05
CA ARG A 10 5.49 -9.10 -1.22
C ARG A 10 5.31 -10.48 -1.84
N ASN A 11 4.88 -11.48 -1.09
CA ASN A 11 4.62 -12.82 -1.60
C ASN A 11 3.34 -13.35 -0.95
N PRO A 12 2.18 -12.76 -1.28
CA PRO A 12 0.92 -13.15 -0.68
C PRO A 12 0.47 -14.51 -1.22
N GLY A 13 -0.14 -15.33 -0.36
CA GLY A 13 -0.90 -16.50 -0.80
C GLY A 13 -2.24 -16.10 -1.43
N SER A 14 -2.90 -17.01 -2.15
CA SER A 14 -4.17 -16.73 -2.84
C SER A 14 -5.26 -16.23 -1.89
N LYS A 15 -5.33 -16.78 -0.67
CA LYS A 15 -6.30 -16.34 0.36
C LYS A 15 -6.09 -14.88 0.77
N GLU A 16 -4.84 -14.43 0.86
CA GLU A 16 -4.53 -13.05 1.23
C GLU A 16 -4.89 -12.07 0.11
N LEU A 17 -4.68 -12.46 -1.14
CA LEU A 17 -5.09 -11.67 -2.30
C LEU A 17 -6.62 -11.53 -2.35
N LEU A 18 -7.34 -12.64 -2.23
CA LEU A 18 -8.81 -12.65 -2.23
C LEU A 18 -9.36 -11.81 -1.07
N GLU A 19 -8.74 -11.88 0.10
CA GLU A 19 -9.16 -11.08 1.24
C GLU A 19 -8.92 -9.59 1.00
N ALA A 20 -7.76 -9.21 0.47
CA ALA A 20 -7.48 -7.80 0.14
C ALA A 20 -8.46 -7.28 -0.93
N GLU A 21 -8.78 -8.08 -1.93
CA GLU A 21 -9.79 -7.77 -2.95
C GLU A 21 -11.18 -7.56 -2.32
N ARG A 22 -11.59 -8.48 -1.44
CA ARG A 22 -12.86 -8.40 -0.71
C ARG A 22 -12.94 -7.12 0.10
N VAL A 23 -11.87 -6.77 0.83
CA VAL A 23 -11.79 -5.57 1.68
C VAL A 23 -12.02 -4.30 0.88
N LEU A 24 -11.47 -4.18 -0.33
CA LEU A 24 -11.69 -2.99 -1.16
C LEU A 24 -13.15 -2.80 -1.57
N ASN A 25 -13.86 -3.91 -1.76
CA ASN A 25 -15.27 -3.93 -2.15
C ASN A 25 -16.24 -3.82 -0.95
N LEU A 26 -15.75 -3.74 0.29
CA LEU A 26 -16.58 -3.52 1.47
C LEU A 26 -17.08 -2.07 1.57
N HIS A 27 -18.18 -1.89 2.30
CA HIS A 27 -18.69 -0.56 2.63
C HIS A 27 -17.65 0.26 3.43
N PRO A 28 -17.53 1.59 3.25
CA PRO A 28 -16.54 2.41 3.95
C PRO A 28 -16.48 2.23 5.47
N GLN A 29 -17.62 2.04 6.14
CA GLN A 29 -17.63 1.80 7.60
C GLN A 29 -17.05 0.44 7.98
N GLN A 30 -17.27 -0.59 7.17
CA GLN A 30 -16.70 -1.93 7.38
C GLN A 30 -15.19 -1.94 7.09
N ARG A 31 -14.75 -1.18 6.09
CA ARG A 31 -13.32 -1.00 5.81
C ARG A 31 -12.60 -0.34 6.98
N LYS A 32 -13.21 0.69 7.59
CA LYS A 32 -12.65 1.41 8.75
C LYS A 32 -12.38 0.51 9.95
N THR A 33 -13.23 -0.50 10.17
CA THR A 33 -13.10 -1.44 11.30
C THR A 33 -12.36 -2.73 10.94
N HIS A 34 -11.88 -2.86 9.70
CA HIS A 34 -11.19 -4.05 9.24
C HIS A 34 -9.82 -4.22 9.91
N PRO A 35 -9.34 -5.45 10.22
CA PRO A 35 -8.03 -5.65 10.84
C PRO A 35 -6.82 -5.14 10.04
N SER A 36 -6.95 -4.95 8.72
CA SER A 36 -5.91 -4.33 7.89
C SER A 36 -5.98 -2.80 7.87
N ALA A 37 -7.02 -2.20 8.45
CA ALA A 37 -7.19 -0.77 8.45
C ALA A 37 -6.18 -0.10 9.39
N ILE A 38 -5.54 0.97 8.91
CA ILE A 38 -4.64 1.80 9.71
C ILE A 38 -5.13 3.25 9.63
N PRO A 39 -5.35 3.92 10.77
CA PRO A 39 -5.79 5.30 10.78
C PRO A 39 -4.76 6.24 10.14
N ALA A 40 -5.24 7.17 9.32
CA ALA A 40 -4.43 8.24 8.76
C ALA A 40 -4.16 9.31 9.83
N ASP A 41 -2.98 9.91 9.76
CA ASP A 41 -2.63 11.11 10.51
C ASP A 41 -2.77 12.31 9.59
N VAL A 42 -3.94 12.94 9.64
CA VAL A 42 -4.29 14.07 8.75
C VAL A 42 -3.31 15.24 8.92
N SER A 43 -2.71 15.42 10.09
CA SER A 43 -1.73 16.49 10.32
C SER A 43 -0.46 16.33 9.46
N LYS A 44 -0.13 15.10 9.06
CA LYS A 44 1.01 14.78 8.20
C LYS A 44 0.70 14.90 6.71
N LEU A 45 -0.55 15.17 6.34
CA LEU A 45 -1.01 15.27 4.95
C LEU A 45 -1.13 16.71 4.45
N ASN A 46 -0.59 17.68 5.18
CA ASN A 46 -0.63 19.11 4.84
C ASN A 46 0.06 19.46 3.50
N HIS A 47 0.92 18.58 2.98
CA HIS A 47 1.55 18.73 1.65
C HIS A 47 0.58 18.42 0.50
N ILE A 48 -0.59 17.86 0.78
CA ILE A 48 -1.58 17.44 -0.21
C ILE A 48 -2.61 18.55 -0.36
N ASN A 49 -2.55 19.28 -1.48
CA ASN A 49 -3.59 20.22 -1.86
C ASN A 49 -4.59 19.50 -2.77
N THR A 50 -5.74 19.12 -2.23
CA THR A 50 -6.81 18.44 -2.97
C THR A 50 -8.15 19.14 -2.73
N TYR A 51 -9.01 19.14 -3.74
CA TYR A 51 -10.40 19.60 -3.62
C TYR A 51 -11.29 18.57 -2.89
N GLY A 52 -10.81 17.34 -2.71
CA GLY A 52 -11.52 16.25 -2.04
C GLY A 52 -11.19 16.12 -0.55
N SER A 53 -11.76 15.08 0.08
CA SER A 53 -11.41 14.72 1.46
C SER A 53 -10.09 13.93 1.51
N LEU A 54 -9.29 14.22 2.54
CA LEU A 54 -8.15 13.39 2.90
C LEU A 54 -8.63 12.03 3.45
N PRO A 55 -7.86 10.95 3.28
CA PRO A 55 -8.24 9.64 3.80
C PRO A 55 -8.32 9.66 5.33
N GLU A 56 -9.32 8.97 5.89
CA GLU A 56 -9.38 8.72 7.34
C GLU A 56 -8.55 7.48 7.75
N TYR A 57 -8.35 6.55 6.83
CA TYR A 57 -7.64 5.30 7.06
C TYR A 57 -7.11 4.73 5.73
N TYR A 58 -6.15 3.81 5.85
CA TYR A 58 -5.59 3.01 4.76
C TYR A 58 -5.96 1.55 4.94
N VAL A 59 -6.14 0.80 3.86
CA VAL A 59 -6.42 -0.65 3.90
C VAL A 59 -5.52 -1.38 2.90
N ASP A 60 -5.24 -2.66 3.16
CA ASP A 60 -4.49 -3.50 2.23
C ASP A 60 -5.11 -3.49 0.81
N GLN A 61 -4.29 -3.14 -0.19
CA GLN A 61 -4.70 -3.06 -1.60
C GLN A 61 -3.91 -4.07 -2.44
N PRO A 62 -4.53 -5.09 -3.05
CA PRO A 62 -3.84 -5.94 -4.00
C PRO A 62 -3.52 -5.16 -5.28
N PHE A 63 -2.41 -5.49 -5.93
CA PHE A 63 -2.07 -4.94 -7.23
C PHE A 63 -1.27 -5.94 -8.06
N THR A 64 -1.38 -5.79 -9.38
CA THR A 64 -0.60 -6.56 -10.34
C THR A 64 0.56 -5.72 -10.84
N CYS A 65 1.77 -6.23 -10.73
CA CYS A 65 2.95 -5.52 -11.20
C CYS A 65 2.92 -5.37 -12.73
N ARG A 66 2.92 -4.13 -13.22
CA ARG A 66 2.91 -3.81 -14.66
C ARG A 66 4.13 -4.30 -15.44
N GLN A 67 5.20 -4.69 -14.76
CA GLN A 67 6.46 -5.11 -15.38
C GLN A 67 6.61 -6.63 -15.49
N CYS A 68 6.17 -7.39 -14.47
CA CYS A 68 6.36 -8.84 -14.45
C CYS A 68 5.09 -9.65 -14.19
N GLY A 69 3.92 -9.00 -14.07
CA GLY A 69 2.64 -9.66 -13.83
C GLY A 69 2.46 -10.25 -12.42
N LYS A 70 3.48 -10.18 -11.55
CA LYS A 70 3.39 -10.69 -10.18
C LYS A 70 2.36 -9.90 -9.37
N HIS A 71 1.56 -10.60 -8.57
CA HIS A 71 0.65 -10.03 -7.60
C HIS A 71 1.35 -9.75 -6.27
N GLU A 72 1.17 -8.54 -5.74
CA GLU A 72 1.59 -8.15 -4.40
C GLU A 72 0.44 -7.38 -3.73
N ILE A 73 0.53 -7.16 -2.42
CA ILE A 73 -0.40 -6.32 -1.65
C ILE A 73 0.37 -5.09 -1.19
N TRP A 74 -0.11 -3.92 -1.58
CA TRP A 74 0.32 -2.66 -0.99
C TRP A 74 -0.31 -2.54 0.40
N LYS A 75 0.46 -2.88 1.42
CA LYS A 75 -0.02 -2.91 2.79
C LYS A 75 -0.41 -1.51 3.28
N ALA A 76 -1.45 -1.43 4.11
CA ALA A 76 -1.91 -0.17 4.69
C ALA A 76 -0.79 0.62 5.39
N ARG A 77 0.16 -0.08 6.01
CA ARG A 77 1.32 0.53 6.68
C ARG A 77 2.29 1.18 5.69
N ASP A 78 2.47 0.57 4.52
CA ASP A 78 3.38 1.05 3.48
C ASP A 78 2.74 2.23 2.76
N GLN A 79 1.41 2.22 2.60
CA GLN A 79 0.61 3.38 2.17
C GLN A 79 0.77 4.55 3.15
N LYS A 80 0.54 4.32 4.45
CA LYS A 80 0.71 5.33 5.50
C LYS A 80 2.08 5.99 5.43
N TRP A 81 3.15 5.19 5.41
CA TRP A 81 4.50 5.72 5.27
C TRP A 81 4.68 6.52 3.97
N TYR A 82 4.17 6.03 2.84
CA TYR A 82 4.34 6.69 1.55
C TYR A 82 3.66 8.07 1.51
N TYR A 83 2.41 8.15 1.96
CA TYR A 83 1.67 9.40 1.94
C TYR A 83 2.14 10.36 3.03
N GLU A 84 2.34 9.89 4.26
CA GLU A 84 2.59 10.77 5.40
C GLU A 84 4.06 11.11 5.61
N GLU A 85 4.99 10.18 5.35
CA GLU A 85 6.42 10.37 5.63
C GLU A 85 7.20 10.68 4.35
N ALA A 86 6.98 9.89 3.29
CA ALA A 86 7.63 10.11 2.01
C ALA A 86 6.98 11.24 1.19
N LYS A 87 5.89 11.83 1.71
CA LYS A 87 5.16 12.96 1.12
C LYS A 87 4.68 12.70 -0.31
N GLY A 88 4.34 11.45 -0.60
CA GLY A 88 3.73 11.08 -1.87
C GLY A 88 2.36 11.71 -2.07
N HIS A 89 1.98 11.90 -3.33
CA HIS A 89 0.65 12.40 -3.71
C HIS A 89 -0.45 11.39 -3.34
N ILE A 90 -1.64 11.86 -2.90
CA ILE A 90 -2.71 10.98 -2.41
C ILE A 90 -3.25 10.01 -3.46
N ASP A 91 -3.32 10.46 -4.71
CA ASP A 91 -3.83 9.63 -5.83
C ASP A 91 -2.82 8.60 -6.36
N ALA A 92 -1.61 8.54 -5.78
CA ALA A 92 -0.62 7.55 -6.20
C ALA A 92 -1.04 6.14 -5.74
N ILE A 93 -0.85 5.16 -6.63
CA ILE A 93 -1.08 3.74 -6.35
C ILE A 93 0.18 2.89 -6.59
N ALA A 94 0.27 1.73 -5.96
CA ALA A 94 1.33 0.78 -6.24
C ALA A 94 1.10 0.06 -7.58
N VAL A 95 2.05 0.21 -8.52
CA VAL A 95 1.98 -0.41 -9.87
C VAL A 95 3.17 -1.31 -10.21
N GLU A 96 4.22 -1.29 -9.39
CA GLU A 96 5.43 -2.09 -9.58
C GLU A 96 5.75 -2.87 -8.31
N CYS A 97 6.07 -4.16 -8.41
CA CYS A 97 6.43 -4.97 -7.25
C CYS A 97 7.76 -4.53 -6.64
N HIS A 98 8.02 -4.88 -5.38
CA HIS A 98 9.26 -4.54 -4.69
C HIS A 98 10.51 -4.97 -5.49
N ALA A 99 10.49 -6.17 -6.07
CA ALA A 99 11.61 -6.70 -6.85
C ALA A 99 11.88 -5.86 -8.12
N CYS A 100 10.83 -5.49 -8.87
CA CYS A 100 10.96 -4.63 -10.06
C CYS A 100 11.48 -3.24 -9.70
N ARG A 101 10.95 -2.61 -8.62
CA ARG A 101 11.43 -1.30 -8.16
C ARG A 101 12.90 -1.35 -7.75
N LYS A 102 13.33 -2.42 -7.06
CA LYS A 102 14.73 -2.62 -6.65
C LYS A 102 15.66 -2.73 -7.87
N ARG A 103 15.32 -3.60 -8.83
CA ARG A 103 16.11 -3.73 -10.08
C ARG A 103 16.20 -2.42 -10.85
N LYS A 104 15.11 -1.66 -10.93
CA LYS A 104 15.10 -0.35 -11.60
C LYS A 104 16.03 0.65 -10.92
N LYS A 105 16.05 0.68 -9.59
CA LYS A 105 16.96 1.54 -8.81
C LYS A 105 18.42 1.16 -9.03
N GLU A 106 18.73 -0.14 -9.02
CA GLU A 106 20.10 -0.66 -9.25
C GLU A 106 20.57 -0.41 -10.69
N GLY A 107 19.69 -0.61 -11.68
CA GLY A 107 20.00 -0.35 -13.09
C GLY A 107 20.18 1.14 -13.43
N HIS A 108 19.63 2.05 -12.63
CA HIS A 108 19.86 3.50 -12.77
C HIS A 108 21.25 3.92 -12.25
N HIS A 109 21.95 3.08 -11.48
CA HIS A 109 23.28 3.36 -10.95
C HIS A 109 24.43 2.96 -11.89
N LEU A 110 24.11 2.38 -13.06
CA LEU A 110 25.08 1.90 -14.06
C LEU A 110 25.20 2.85 -15.27
N LYS A 111 24.99 4.15 -15.08
CA LYS A 111 25.25 5.18 -16.08
C LYS A 111 26.22 6.21 -15.56
#